data_AF-A0A840QR06-F1
#
_entry.id   AF-A0A840QR06-F1
#
_cell.length_a   1.000
_cell.length_b   1.000
_cell.length_c   1.000
_cell.angle_alpha   90.00
_cell.angle_beta   90.00
_cell.angle_gamma   90.00
#
_symmetry.space_group_name_H-M   'P 1'
#
loop_
_entity.id
_entity.type
_entity.pdbx_description
1 polymer ?
#
loop_
_entity_poly.entity_id
_entity_poly.type
_entity_poly.pdbx_seq_one_letter_code
_entity_poly.pdbx_strand_id
1 'polypeptide(L)' 'MKNAGLAAVLSFFFSGLGQIYNGEIGKGIAFILAQFINALLMLIIIGFITYPITWIFGMIDAYKSAERINSGQSTQGV' A
#
# COMPACT_ATOMS: atom_id res chain seq x y z
N MET A 1 -18.77 -0.36 4.18
CA MET A 1 -17.65 -1.07 4.84
C MET A 1 -16.72 -1.59 3.77
N LYS A 2 -15.47 -1.14 3.73
CA LYS A 2 -14.45 -1.67 2.83
C LYS A 2 -13.92 -2.99 3.40
N ASN A 3 -13.63 -3.98 2.57
CA ASN A 3 -13.08 -5.23 3.09
C ASN A 3 -11.56 -5.07 3.29
N ALA A 4 -11.10 -5.05 4.54
CA ALA A 4 -9.68 -4.88 4.88
C ALA A 4 -8.81 -6.03 4.36
N GLY A 5 -9.35 -7.26 4.34
CA GLY A 5 -8.70 -8.40 3.72
C GLY A 5 -8.55 -8.22 2.21
N LEU A 6 -9.58 -7.71 1.53
CA LEU A 6 -9.50 -7.41 0.10
C LEU A 6 -8.48 -6.31 -0.22
N ALA A 7 -8.41 -5.25 0.60
CA ALA A 7 -7.41 -4.20 0.45
C ALA A 7 -5.97 -4.75 0.62
N ALA A 8 -5.75 -5.63 1.60
CA ALA A 8 -4.45 -6.28 1.79
C ALA A 8 -4.07 -7.20 0.63
N VAL A 9 -5.02 -7.99 0.11
CA VAL A 9 -4.81 -8.86 -1.07
C VAL A 9 -4.52 -8.03 -2.32
N LEU A 10 -5.18 -6.88 -2.49
CA LEU A 10 -4.87 -5.97 -3.60
C LEU A 10 -3.43 -5.43 -3.49
N SER A 11 -2.99 -5.02 -2.30
CA SER A 11 -1.60 -4.60 -2.07
C SER A 11 -0.58 -5.74 -2.17
N PHE A 12 -1.00 -6.99 -1.91
CA PHE A 12 -0.19 -8.18 -2.15
C PHE A 12 0.13 -8.35 -3.63
N PHE A 13 -0.88 -8.24 -4.52
CA PHE A 13 -0.68 -8.36 -5.96
C PHE A 13 0.04 -7.15 -6.56
N PHE A 14 -0.21 -5.94 -6.05
CA PHE A 14 0.49 -4.75 -6.49
C PHE A 14 0.47 -3.67 -5.38
N SER A 15 1.65 -3.29 -4.91
CA SER A 15 1.82 -2.27 -3.86
C SER A 15 1.15 -0.97 -4.30
N GLY A 16 0.23 -0.45 -3.47
CA GLY A 16 -0.55 0.76 -3.76
C GLY A 16 -1.99 0.52 -4.24
N LEU A 17 -2.36 -0.67 -4.73
CA LEU A 17 -3.74 -0.96 -5.14
C LEU A 17 -4.70 -1.00 -3.95
N GLY A 18 -4.28 -1.52 -2.80
CA GLY A 18 -5.11 -1.52 -1.59
C GLY A 18 -5.41 -0.11 -1.10
N GLN A 19 -4.44 0.79 -1.19
CA GLN A 19 -4.60 2.22 -0.88
C GLN A 19 -5.56 2.92 -1.87
N ILE A 20 -5.47 2.62 -3.17
CA ILE A 20 -6.41 3.12 -4.18
C ILE A 20 -7.82 2.59 -3.93
N TYR A 21 -7.98 1.30 -3.59
CA TYR A 21 -9.25 0.71 -3.20
C TYR A 21 -9.83 1.38 -1.94
N ASN A 22 -8.96 1.76 -1.01
CA ASN A 22 -9.32 2.54 0.18
C ASN A 22 -9.67 4.00 -0.13
N GLY A 23 -9.50 4.47 -1.37
CA GLY A 23 -9.78 5.86 -1.77
C GLY A 23 -8.63 6.81 -1.49
N GLU A 24 -7.50 6.31 -0.97
CA GLU A 24 -6.27 7.06 -0.71
C GLU A 24 -5.37 7.05 -1.96
N ILE A 25 -5.85 7.65 -3.06
CA ILE A 25 -5.18 7.61 -4.38
C ILE A 25 -3.74 8.16 -4.30
N GLY A 26 -3.53 9.27 -3.60
CA GLY A 26 -2.20 9.88 -3.45
C GLY A 26 -1.20 8.94 -2.77
N LYS A 27 -1.63 8.24 -1.71
CA LYS A 27 -0.80 7.22 -1.05
C LYS A 27 -0.54 6.03 -1.95
N GLY A 28 -1.57 5.57 -2.67
CA GLY A 28 -1.42 4.48 -3.62
C GLY A 28 -0.37 4.76 -4.68
N ILE A 29 -0.41 5.95 -5.29
CA ILE A 29 0.60 6.39 -6.25
C ILE A 29 2.00 6.43 -5.61
N ALA A 30 2.12 6.94 -4.39
CA ALA A 30 3.40 6.98 -3.68
C ALA A 30 3.99 5.57 -3.46
N PHE A 31 3.16 4.59 -3.09
CA PHE A 31 3.58 3.20 -2.95
C PHE A 31 4.00 2.58 -4.29
N ILE A 32 3.28 2.85 -5.37
CA ILE A 32 3.63 2.38 -6.72
C ILE A 32 5.00 2.94 -7.15
N LEU A 33 5.23 4.24 -6.95
CA LEU A 33 6.52 4.88 -7.25
C LEU A 33 7.64 4.33 -6.38
N ALA A 34 7.40 4.12 -5.08
CA ALA A 34 8.37 3.51 -4.18
C ALA A 34 8.72 2.08 -4.63
N GLN A 35 7.75 1.28 -5.07
CA GLN A 35 8.00 -0.07 -5.56
C GLN A 35 8.75 -0.06 -6.89
N PHE A 36 8.49 0.92 -7.76
CA PHE A 36 9.25 1.12 -8.99
C PHE A 36 10.72 1.46 -8.70
N ILE A 37 10.99 2.36 -7.75
CA ILE A 37 12.36 2.68 -7.32
C ILE A 37 13.02 1.43 -6.70
N ASN A 38 12.31 0.68 -5.87
CA ASN A 38 12.83 -0.57 -5.30
C ASN A 38 13.15 -1.61 -6.38
N ALA A 39 12.35 -1.70 -7.44
CA ALA A 39 12.64 -2.57 -8.58
C ALA A 39 13.91 -2.14 -9.33
N LEU A 40 14.17 -0.84 -9.48
CA LEU A 40 15.44 -0.34 -10.01
C LEU A 40 16.60 -0.66 -9.07
N LEU A 41 16.39 -0.53 -7.75
CA LEU A 41 17.37 -0.91 -6.74
C LEU A 41 17.65 -2.41 -6.71
N MET A 42 16.79 -3.29 -7.27
CA MET A 42 17.09 -4.73 -7.40
C MET A 42 18.27 -5.00 -8.34
N LEU A 43 18.62 -4.04 -9.21
CA LEU A 43 19.85 -4.11 -10.02
C LEU A 43 21.12 -4.08 -9.16
N ILE A 44 20.99 -3.64 -7.91
CA ILE A 44 22.00 -3.75 -6.87
C ILE A 44 21.48 -4.64 -5.73
N ILE A 45 22.36 -5.23 -4.93
CA ILE A 45 21.97 -6.17 -3.86
C ILE A 45 20.99 -5.51 -2.85
N ILE A 46 21.03 -4.18 -2.72
CA ILE A 46 20.19 -3.41 -1.80
C ILE A 46 18.68 -3.63 -2.07
N GLY A 47 18.27 -3.69 -3.35
CA GLY A 47 16.86 -3.87 -3.70
C GLY A 47 16.25 -5.16 -3.17
N PHE A 48 17.04 -6.23 -3.05
CA PHE A 48 16.57 -7.52 -2.54
C PHE A 48 16.09 -7.46 -1.08
N ILE A 49 16.57 -6.49 -0.31
CA ILE A 49 16.16 -6.27 1.07
C ILE A 49 15.05 -5.23 1.13
N THR A 50 15.20 -4.11 0.42
CA THR A 50 14.25 -2.99 0.51
C THR A 50 12.92 -3.28 -0.17
N TYR A 51 12.92 -4.09 -1.24
CA TYR A 51 11.71 -4.50 -1.96
C TYR A 51 10.72 -5.29 -1.08
N PRO A 52 11.10 -6.41 -0.42
CA PRO A 52 10.16 -7.15 0.43
C PRO A 52 9.71 -6.36 1.67
N ILE A 53 10.58 -5.52 2.24
CA ILE A 53 10.21 -4.67 3.39
C ILE A 53 9.11 -3.68 3.00
N THR A 54 9.31 -2.96 1.90
CA THR A 54 8.34 -1.95 1.42
C THR A 54 7.03 -2.60 0.96
N TRP A 55 7.10 -3.80 0.38
CA TRP A 55 5.92 -4.58 -0.01
C TRP A 55 5.08 -5.02 1.21
N ILE A 56 5.72 -5.57 2.25
CA ILE A 56 5.03 -5.95 3.49
C ILE A 56 4.43 -4.73 4.18
N PHE A 57 5.17 -3.63 4.22
CA PHE A 57 4.68 -2.38 4.78
C PHE A 57 3.43 -1.87 4.03
N GLY A 58 3.43 -1.93 2.70
CA GLY A 58 2.28 -1.55 1.86
C GLY A 58 1.03 -2.40 2.09
N MET A 59 1.18 -3.69 2.38
CA MET A 59 0.07 -4.57 2.78
C MET A 59 -0.51 -4.17 4.15
N ILE A 60 0.35 -3.94 5.14
CA ILE A 60 -0.07 -3.55 6.50
C ILE A 60 -0.77 -2.19 6.47
N ASP A 61 -0.23 -1.23 5.73
CA ASP A 61 -0.82 0.10 5.57
C ASP A 61 -2.21 0.03 4.92
N ALA A 62 -2.37 -0.73 3.83
CA ALA A 62 -3.66 -0.92 3.19
C ALA A 62 -4.69 -1.59 4.12
N TYR A 63 -4.28 -2.58 4.91
CA TYR A 63 -5.16 -3.21 5.90
C TYR A 63 -5.61 -2.22 6.98
N LYS A 64 -4.65 -1.51 7.61
CA LYS A 64 -4.93 -0.55 8.68
C LYS A 64 -5.74 0.64 8.18
N SER A 65 -5.49 1.12 6.97
CA SER A 65 -6.29 2.16 6.34
C SER A 65 -7.73 1.72 6.11
N ALA A 66 -7.95 0.50 5.63
CA ALA A 66 -9.30 -0.04 5.45
C ALA A 66 -10.03 -0.17 6.79
N GLU A 67 -9.35 -0.64 7.84
CA GLU A 67 -9.88 -0.74 9.20
C GLU A 67 -10.25 0.64 9.77
N ARG A 68 -9.38 1.64 9.59
CA ARG A 68 -9.63 3.03 10.00
C ARG A 68 -10.83 3.65 9.29
N ILE A 69 -11.00 3.37 7.99
CA ILE A 69 -12.17 3.82 7.23
C ILE A 69 -13.44 3.15 7.76
N ASN A 70 -13.37 1.85 8.10
CA ASN A 70 -14.50 1.10 8.62
C ASN A 70 -14.90 1.49 10.05
N SER A 71 -13.94 1.89 10.89
CA SER A 71 -14.18 2.31 12.27
C SER A 71 -14.78 3.71 12.39
N GLY A 72 -15.17 4.33 11.27
CA GLY A 72 -15.80 5.65 11.27
C GLY A 72 -14.83 6.82 11.46
N GLN A 73 -13.52 6.56 11.53
CA GLN A 73 -12.47 7.61 11.47
C GLN A 73 -12.26 8.08 10.02
N SER A 74 -13.37 8.34 9.34
CA SER A 74 -13.39 9.04 8.06
C SER A 74 -12.93 10.47 8.35
N THR A 75 -11.62 10.73 8.26
CA THR A 75 -11.16 12.09 8.01
C THR A 75 -11.75 12.50 6.67
N GLN A 76 -12.89 13.18 6.79
CA GLN A 76 -13.46 14.02 5.77
C GLN A 76 -12.40 15.02 5.31
N GLY A 77 -12.49 15.36 4.01
CA GLY A 77 -11.77 16.39 3.25
C GLY A 77 -10.73 17.24 3.96
N VAL A 78 -9.55 17.36 3.34
CA VAL A 78 -9.31 18.30 2.23
C VAL A 78 -8.28 17.67 1.29
#